data_AF-A0A0P9JJ74-F1
#
_entry.id   AF-A0A0P9JJ74-F1
#
_cell.length_a   1.000
_cell.length_b   1.000
_cell.length_c   1.000
_cell.angle_alpha   90.00
_cell.angle_beta   90.00
_cell.angle_gamma   90.00
#
_symmetry.space_group_name_H-M   'P 1'
#
loop_
_entity.id
_entity.type
_entity.pdbx_description
1 polymer ?
#
loop_
_entity_poly.entity_id
_entity_poly.type
_entity_poly.pdbx_seq_one_letter_code
_entity_poly.pdbx_strand_id
1 'polypeptide(L)'
;MVSGCGEDGKGPALRRLNRSFPTLNLRFCASRHILPAMNEPKAEYKSPGQLITALLASKGWTKRVLAIVLGIDETSVNRLTSDKRPVTAEMSILLEELFAVPAEDFLALQKSYDLAMARITSRPDPKRATRASIFGGLPISEMIKRGWIQADDVRDVSVVEAELIKFFGVNSSEEIQVLPHAAKKTDAFSDVTLVQLAWLHRVRTISSEMLVPKYSPASVKSAIAQLKTIMPSPEETRKVPRILAECGIRFVIVECLPSAKIDGACLWLDDRSPVIGMSLRHDRIDNFWFVLRHELEHVICGHGKAAPILDSNLEGERAGSGDGIPEEERVANLAASEFCVSQKLMDGFIARKAPYFAERDILGFAKTIGVHPGLIAGQLQYRTNRYDRFRSHLVKVRSFVTPSAIVDGWGDIAPVGV
;
A
#
# COMPACT_ATOMS: atom_id res chain seq x y z
N MET A 1 -21.23 -49.16 -44.63
CA MET A 1 -20.23 -50.23 -44.77
C MET A 1 -19.61 -50.42 -43.39
N VAL A 2 -19.98 -51.56 -42.76
CA VAL A 2 -19.21 -52.43 -41.83
C VAL A 2 -18.69 -51.76 -40.52
N SER A 3 -19.46 -51.77 -39.42
CA SER A 3 -19.60 -52.79 -38.31
C SER A 3 -18.44 -52.74 -37.29
N GLY A 4 -18.57 -52.81 -35.96
CA GLY A 4 -19.64 -53.30 -35.07
C GLY A 4 -19.06 -54.32 -34.07
N CYS A 5 -19.46 -54.23 -32.79
CA CYS A 5 -19.24 -55.17 -31.64
C CYS A 5 -17.85 -55.15 -30.96
N GLY A 6 -17.70 -55.23 -29.63
CA GLY A 6 -18.63 -55.49 -28.52
C GLY A 6 -17.99 -56.44 -27.49
N GLU A 7 -18.37 -56.28 -26.21
CA GLU A 7 -18.18 -57.18 -25.04
C GLU A 7 -16.80 -57.22 -24.36
N ASP A 8 -16.64 -57.45 -23.04
CA ASP A 8 -17.46 -57.36 -21.82
C ASP A 8 -16.51 -57.67 -20.64
N GLY A 9 -16.79 -57.17 -19.42
CA GLY A 9 -15.99 -57.57 -18.25
C GLY A 9 -16.27 -56.90 -16.90
N LYS A 10 -17.47 -57.16 -16.35
CA LYS A 10 -17.91 -57.18 -14.92
C LYS A 10 -16.78 -57.12 -13.86
N GLY A 11 -16.84 -56.43 -12.71
CA GLY A 11 -17.85 -55.85 -11.79
C GLY A 11 -17.12 -55.59 -10.44
N PRO A 12 -17.76 -55.43 -9.26
CA PRO A 12 -19.14 -55.06 -8.95
C PRO A 12 -19.25 -53.84 -7.99
N ALA A 13 -20.49 -53.36 -7.86
CA ALA A 13 -20.95 -52.35 -6.93
C ALA A 13 -20.91 -52.79 -5.45
N LEU A 14 -20.56 -51.87 -4.54
CA LEU A 14 -20.82 -51.99 -3.11
C LEU A 14 -21.58 -50.77 -2.56
N ARG A 15 -22.85 -51.06 -2.34
CA ARG A 15 -23.90 -50.48 -1.49
C ARG A 15 -23.50 -49.38 -0.50
N ARG A 16 -24.31 -48.33 -0.52
CA ARG A 16 -24.60 -47.44 0.62
C ARG A 16 -24.99 -48.27 1.84
N LEU A 17 -24.29 -48.05 2.96
CA LEU A 17 -24.82 -48.33 4.29
C LEU A 17 -24.66 -47.07 5.16
N ASN A 18 -25.81 -46.52 5.48
CA ASN A 18 -26.04 -45.55 6.54
C ASN A 18 -25.67 -46.22 7.88
N ARG A 19 -24.62 -45.76 8.56
CA ARG A 19 -24.38 -46.08 9.98
C ARG A 19 -23.88 -44.84 10.71
N SER A 20 -24.80 -44.34 11.52
CA SER A 20 -24.61 -43.45 12.66
C SER A 20 -23.35 -43.76 13.47
N PHE A 21 -22.45 -42.78 13.57
CA PHE A 21 -21.39 -42.78 14.57
C PHE A 21 -21.94 -42.25 15.89
N PRO A 22 -21.88 -43.02 17.00
CA PRO A 22 -22.19 -42.48 18.32
C PRO A 22 -21.04 -41.58 18.78
N THR A 23 -21.39 -40.36 19.16
CA THR A 23 -20.54 -39.42 19.90
C THR A 23 -20.22 -40.02 21.28
N LEU A 24 -19.01 -40.56 21.44
CA LEU A 24 -18.53 -41.01 22.74
C LEU A 24 -18.09 -39.78 23.54
N ASN A 25 -18.97 -39.37 24.45
CA ASN A 25 -18.80 -38.29 25.40
C ASN A 25 -17.98 -38.79 26.59
N LEU A 26 -16.64 -38.75 26.48
CA LEU A 26 -15.75 -39.04 27.61
C LEU A 26 -15.53 -37.76 28.43
N ARG A 27 -16.41 -37.55 29.41
CA ARG A 27 -16.17 -36.67 30.56
C ARG A 27 -15.03 -37.26 31.38
N PHE A 28 -13.81 -36.77 31.20
CA PHE A 28 -12.76 -36.92 32.22
C PHE A 28 -12.84 -35.73 33.17
N CYS A 29 -13.40 -36.00 34.35
CA CYS A 29 -13.28 -35.15 35.51
C CYS A 29 -11.87 -35.32 36.08
N ALA A 30 -11.03 -34.28 36.00
CA ALA A 30 -9.77 -34.22 36.72
C ALA A 30 -9.61 -32.82 37.31
N SER A 31 -9.90 -32.72 38.60
CA SER A 31 -9.58 -31.56 39.43
C SER A 31 -8.10 -31.19 39.29
N ARG A 32 -7.80 -30.11 38.58
CA ARG A 32 -6.46 -29.49 38.64
C ARG A 32 -6.37 -28.67 39.92
N HIS A 33 -5.72 -29.25 40.92
CA HIS A 33 -5.02 -28.46 41.93
C HIS A 33 -4.07 -27.48 41.23
N ILE A 34 -4.20 -26.20 41.59
CA ILE A 34 -3.25 -25.16 41.27
C ILE A 34 -1.99 -25.45 42.09
N LEU A 35 -0.98 -26.01 41.44
CA LEU A 35 0.37 -26.09 41.99
C LEU A 35 1.10 -24.78 41.68
N PRO A 36 1.80 -24.17 42.65
CA PRO A 36 2.59 -22.97 42.40
C PRO A 36 3.76 -23.29 41.46
N ALA A 37 4.08 -22.33 40.59
CA ALA A 37 5.21 -22.39 39.68
C ALA A 37 6.50 -22.69 40.47
N MET A 38 7.00 -23.92 40.32
CA MET A 38 8.31 -24.31 40.83
C MET A 38 9.36 -23.69 39.92
N ASN A 39 10.21 -22.85 40.50
CA ASN A 39 11.40 -22.25 39.89
C ASN A 39 12.14 -23.26 38.99
N GLU A 40 12.40 -22.86 37.75
CA GLU A 40 13.42 -23.50 36.92
C GLU A 40 14.78 -23.46 37.65
N PRO A 41 15.54 -24.57 37.72
CA PRO A 41 16.88 -24.54 38.27
C PRO A 41 17.76 -23.69 37.35
N LYS A 42 18.31 -22.61 37.91
CA LYS A 42 19.32 -21.75 37.29
C LYS A 42 20.45 -22.64 36.75
N ALA A 43 20.69 -22.62 35.44
CA ALA A 43 21.77 -23.39 34.83
C ALA A 43 23.10 -23.11 35.54
N GLU A 44 23.76 -24.15 36.02
CA GLU A 44 24.99 -24.07 36.83
C GLU A 44 26.14 -23.36 36.08
N TYR A 45 26.12 -23.43 34.75
CA TYR A 45 27.14 -22.86 33.86
C TYR A 45 26.56 -21.76 32.97
N LYS A 46 27.36 -20.72 32.71
CA LYS A 46 26.96 -19.55 31.89
C LYS A 46 27.58 -19.54 30.50
N SER A 47 28.51 -20.44 30.22
CA SER A 47 29.17 -20.58 28.92
C SER A 47 29.58 -22.04 28.66
N PRO A 48 29.76 -22.43 27.40
CA PRO A 48 30.26 -23.76 27.06
C PRO A 48 31.65 -24.03 27.62
N GLY A 49 32.54 -23.03 27.67
CA GLY A 49 33.88 -23.18 28.24
C GLY A 49 33.87 -23.54 29.72
N GLN A 50 32.92 -22.98 30.49
CA GLN A 50 32.71 -23.35 31.89
C GLN A 50 32.24 -24.80 32.04
N LEU A 51 31.26 -25.22 31.22
CA LEU A 51 30.77 -26.61 31.23
C LEU A 51 31.88 -27.59 30.86
N ILE A 52 32.62 -27.34 29.78
CA ILE A 52 33.74 -28.20 29.35
C ILE A 52 34.81 -28.28 30.46
N THR A 53 35.11 -27.15 31.12
CA THR A 53 36.09 -27.13 32.22
C THR A 53 35.61 -27.96 33.42
N ALA A 54 34.33 -27.90 33.76
CA ALA A 54 33.74 -28.70 34.83
C ALA A 54 33.74 -30.20 34.50
N LEU A 55 33.40 -30.57 33.26
CA LEU A 55 33.42 -31.96 32.78
C LEU A 55 34.84 -32.55 32.73
N LEU A 56 35.84 -31.74 32.41
CA LEU A 56 37.24 -32.16 32.51
C LEU A 56 37.64 -32.43 33.96
N ALA A 57 37.26 -31.55 34.89
CA ALA A 57 37.55 -31.72 36.30
C ALA A 57 36.89 -32.99 36.89
N SER A 58 35.64 -33.27 36.52
CA SER A 58 34.91 -34.45 37.03
C SER A 58 35.51 -35.79 36.58
N LYS A 59 36.13 -35.83 35.39
CA LYS A 59 36.88 -37.00 34.89
C LYS A 59 38.36 -37.01 35.27
N GLY A 60 38.87 -35.96 35.95
CA GLY A 60 40.29 -35.80 36.26
C GLY A 60 41.18 -35.58 35.02
N TRP A 61 40.60 -35.08 33.92
CA TRP A 61 41.30 -34.91 32.65
C TRP A 61 41.95 -33.54 32.54
N THR A 62 43.14 -33.52 31.93
CA THR A 62 43.79 -32.26 31.55
C THR A 62 43.34 -31.81 30.16
N LYS A 63 43.47 -30.52 29.86
CA LYS A 63 43.17 -29.98 28.52
C LYS A 63 44.00 -30.65 27.42
N ARG A 64 45.24 -31.05 27.74
CA ARG A 64 46.11 -31.83 26.85
C ARG A 64 45.53 -33.20 26.51
N VAL A 65 44.92 -33.89 27.48
CA VAL A 65 44.26 -35.18 27.24
C VAL A 65 43.06 -34.98 26.31
N LEU A 66 42.24 -33.95 26.56
CA LEU A 66 41.10 -33.64 25.69
C LEU A 66 41.55 -33.32 24.24
N ALA A 67 42.64 -32.57 24.08
CA ALA A 67 43.20 -32.24 22.78
C ALA A 67 43.59 -33.49 21.98
N ILE A 68 44.30 -34.43 22.63
CA ILE A 68 44.69 -35.71 22.03
C ILE A 68 43.47 -36.53 21.62
N VAL A 69 42.47 -36.63 22.50
CA VAL A 69 41.25 -37.44 22.26
C VAL A 69 40.39 -36.86 21.15
N LEU A 70 40.24 -35.54 21.09
CA LEU A 70 39.50 -34.86 20.02
C LEU A 70 40.30 -34.73 18.71
N GLY A 71 41.58 -35.09 18.69
CA GLY A 71 42.45 -34.94 17.52
C GLY A 71 42.70 -33.46 17.14
N ILE A 72 42.63 -32.54 18.10
CA ILE A 72 42.86 -31.10 17.89
C ILE A 72 44.05 -30.62 18.71
N ASP A 73 44.56 -29.43 18.39
CA ASP A 73 45.67 -28.85 19.13
C ASP A 73 45.24 -28.31 20.52
N GLU A 74 46.18 -28.28 21.46
CA GLU A 74 45.90 -27.82 22.83
C GLU A 74 45.52 -26.34 22.90
N THR A 75 45.95 -25.51 21.92
CA THR A 75 45.55 -24.09 21.86
C THR A 75 44.08 -23.95 21.50
N SER A 76 43.55 -24.82 20.64
CA SER A 76 42.14 -24.90 20.31
C SER A 76 41.29 -25.27 21.52
N VAL A 77 41.70 -26.26 22.32
CA VAL A 77 41.02 -26.61 23.59
C VAL A 77 41.08 -25.47 24.60
N ASN A 78 42.22 -24.79 24.71
CA ASN A 78 42.34 -23.61 25.57
C ASN A 78 41.39 -22.49 25.17
N ARG A 79 41.21 -22.25 23.86
CA ARG A 79 40.27 -21.25 23.37
C ARG A 79 38.81 -21.66 23.55
N LEU A 80 38.48 -22.95 23.45
CA LEU A 80 37.13 -23.47 23.75
C LEU A 80 36.81 -23.29 25.24
N THR A 81 37.72 -23.71 26.12
CA THR A 81 37.53 -23.59 27.59
C THR A 81 37.54 -22.14 28.09
N SER A 82 38.16 -21.21 27.36
CA SER A 82 38.17 -19.79 27.69
C SER A 82 37.11 -18.96 26.93
N ASP A 83 36.16 -19.61 26.25
CA ASP A 83 35.11 -18.97 25.43
C ASP A 83 35.65 -18.02 24.33
N LYS A 84 36.91 -18.20 23.90
CA LYS A 84 37.57 -17.44 22.81
C LYS A 84 37.42 -18.12 21.44
N ARG A 85 36.78 -19.28 21.42
CA ARG A 85 36.38 -20.03 20.23
C ARG A 85 34.99 -20.59 20.52
N PRO A 86 34.00 -20.37 19.62
CA PRO A 86 32.66 -20.93 19.82
C PRO A 86 32.69 -22.45 19.68
N VAL A 87 31.85 -23.13 20.46
CA VAL A 87 31.53 -24.55 20.30
C VAL A 87 30.53 -24.68 19.15
N THR A 88 30.95 -25.29 18.05
CA THR A 88 30.08 -25.54 16.88
C THR A 88 29.28 -26.82 17.05
N ALA A 89 28.29 -27.07 16.18
CA ALA A 89 27.48 -28.29 16.23
C ALA A 89 28.34 -29.55 16.12
N GLU A 90 29.35 -29.55 15.25
CA GLU A 90 30.28 -30.67 15.08
C GLU A 90 31.09 -30.90 16.37
N MET A 91 31.55 -29.84 17.01
CA MET A 91 32.28 -29.95 18.27
C MET A 91 31.37 -30.46 19.40
N SER A 92 30.10 -30.05 19.44
CA SER A 92 29.14 -30.53 20.43
C SER A 92 28.88 -32.04 20.33
N ILE A 93 28.81 -32.59 19.11
CA ILE A 93 28.65 -34.05 18.91
C ILE A 93 29.87 -34.81 19.44
N LEU A 94 31.08 -34.33 19.14
CA LEU A 94 32.31 -34.94 19.67
C LEU A 94 32.37 -34.87 21.20
N LEU A 95 31.92 -33.76 21.79
CA LEU A 95 31.85 -33.61 23.25
C LEU A 95 30.77 -34.51 23.86
N GLU A 96 29.65 -34.73 23.19
CA GLU A 96 28.61 -35.67 23.62
C GLU A 96 29.13 -37.10 23.70
N GLU A 97 29.82 -37.56 22.66
CA GLU A 97 30.43 -38.90 22.65
C GLU A 97 31.41 -39.10 23.82
N LEU A 98 32.15 -38.05 24.21
CA LEU A 98 33.18 -38.13 25.25
C LEU A 98 32.64 -37.96 26.68
N PHE A 99 31.67 -37.07 26.86
CA PHE A 99 31.19 -36.68 28.18
C PHE A 99 29.80 -37.24 28.52
N ALA A 100 29.11 -37.87 27.56
CA ALA A 100 27.73 -38.33 27.67
C ALA A 100 26.77 -37.20 28.10
N VAL A 101 27.08 -35.97 27.71
CA VAL A 101 26.25 -34.78 27.87
C VAL A 101 25.67 -34.44 26.50
N PRO A 102 24.35 -34.30 26.34
CA PRO A 102 23.74 -34.00 25.04
C PRO A 102 24.38 -32.80 24.34
N ALA A 103 24.63 -32.92 23.03
CA ALA A 103 25.19 -31.85 22.20
C ALA A 103 24.34 -30.56 22.25
N GLU A 104 23.03 -30.71 22.43
CA GLU A 104 22.06 -29.62 22.59
C GLU A 104 22.40 -28.71 23.78
N ASP A 105 22.93 -29.26 24.88
CA ASP A 105 23.25 -28.49 26.09
C ASP A 105 24.42 -27.53 25.83
N PHE A 106 25.45 -27.99 25.11
CA PHE A 106 26.57 -27.15 24.69
C PHE A 106 26.13 -26.04 23.74
N LEU A 107 25.25 -26.34 22.78
CA LEU A 107 24.71 -25.34 21.85
C LEU A 107 23.76 -24.34 22.54
N ALA A 108 22.96 -24.80 23.51
CA ALA A 108 22.10 -23.93 24.31
C ALA A 108 22.92 -22.93 25.13
N LEU A 109 24.04 -23.39 25.73
CA LEU A 109 24.99 -22.52 26.42
C LEU A 109 25.72 -21.57 25.45
N GLN A 110 26.14 -22.06 24.27
CA GLN A 110 26.81 -21.24 23.26
C GLN A 110 25.89 -20.12 22.78
N LYS A 111 24.64 -20.45 22.44
CA LYS A 111 23.60 -19.49 22.08
C LYS A 111 23.39 -18.44 23.17
N SER A 112 23.28 -18.88 24.42
CA SER A 112 23.02 -17.99 25.55
C SER A 112 24.20 -17.04 25.80
N TYR A 113 25.43 -17.57 25.75
CA TYR A 113 26.67 -16.80 25.88
C TYR A 113 26.83 -15.78 24.73
N ASP A 114 26.66 -16.22 23.49
CA ASP A 114 26.80 -15.36 22.31
C ASP A 114 25.77 -14.24 22.31
N LEU A 115 24.51 -14.53 22.67
CA LEU A 115 23.47 -13.50 22.79
C LEU A 115 23.78 -12.51 23.92
N ALA A 116 24.34 -12.97 25.05
CA ALA A 116 24.74 -12.09 26.14
C ALA A 116 25.90 -11.16 25.72
N MET A 117 26.93 -11.72 25.08
CA MET A 117 28.06 -10.95 24.54
C MET A 117 27.64 -9.98 23.43
N ALA A 118 26.75 -10.42 22.53
CA ALA A 118 26.17 -9.58 21.50
C ALA A 118 25.38 -8.42 22.11
N ARG A 119 24.57 -8.64 23.16
CA ARG A 119 23.83 -7.56 23.84
C ARG A 119 24.73 -6.54 24.53
N ILE A 120 25.89 -6.96 25.03
CA ILE A 120 26.88 -6.04 25.65
C ILE A 120 27.57 -5.18 24.58
N THR A 121 27.88 -5.78 23.44
CA THR A 121 28.65 -5.11 22.36
C THR A 121 27.76 -4.34 21.39
N SER A 122 26.53 -4.81 21.14
CA SER A 122 25.56 -4.14 20.28
C SER A 122 24.97 -2.95 21.00
N ARG A 123 25.12 -1.76 20.44
CA ARG A 123 24.30 -0.61 20.84
C ARG A 123 22.95 -0.73 20.12
N PRO A 124 21.82 -0.77 20.84
CA PRO A 124 20.51 -0.66 20.21
C PRO A 124 20.46 0.62 19.39
N ASP A 125 20.09 0.52 18.11
CA ASP A 125 19.73 1.68 17.29
C ASP A 125 18.22 1.91 17.45
N PRO A 126 17.79 2.87 18.28
CA PRO A 126 16.36 3.11 18.52
C PRO A 126 15.64 3.56 17.25
N LYS A 127 16.36 4.06 16.24
CA LYS A 127 15.78 4.54 14.97
C LYS A 127 15.61 3.44 13.94
N ARG A 128 16.10 2.22 14.18
CA ARG A 128 16.05 1.13 13.20
C ARG A 128 14.64 0.73 12.79
N ALA A 129 13.74 0.61 13.76
CA ALA A 129 12.34 0.28 13.51
C ALA A 129 11.65 1.41 12.73
N THR A 130 11.92 2.66 13.11
CA THR A 130 11.43 3.86 12.44
C THR A 130 11.86 3.91 10.97
N ARG A 131 13.15 3.70 10.72
CA ARG A 131 13.71 3.65 9.37
C ARG A 131 13.09 2.54 8.53
N ALA A 132 12.93 1.34 9.09
CA ALA A 132 12.29 0.22 8.38
C ALA A 132 10.84 0.55 7.98
N SER A 133 10.09 1.24 8.85
CA SER A 133 8.72 1.68 8.57
C SER A 133 8.65 2.71 7.45
N ILE A 134 9.51 3.74 7.50
CA ILE A 134 9.53 4.83 6.50
C ILE A 134 10.03 4.33 5.15
N PHE A 135 11.18 3.66 5.11
CA PHE A 135 11.78 3.16 3.87
C PHE A 135 10.99 1.99 3.27
N GLY A 136 10.26 1.24 4.09
CA GLY A 136 9.32 0.22 3.63
C GLY A 136 7.98 0.79 3.16
N GLY A 137 7.57 1.95 3.68
CA GLY A 137 6.28 2.58 3.42
C GLY A 137 6.28 3.64 2.32
N LEU A 138 7.44 4.14 1.89
CA LEU A 138 7.59 5.18 0.87
C LEU A 138 8.46 4.70 -0.30
N PRO A 139 8.11 5.05 -1.56
CA PRO A 139 8.94 4.73 -2.72
C PRO A 139 10.09 5.76 -2.85
N ILE A 140 11.06 5.71 -1.93
CA ILE A 140 12.15 6.70 -1.82
C ILE A 140 12.92 6.85 -3.14
N SER A 141 13.25 5.75 -3.82
CA SER A 141 13.94 5.80 -5.12
C SER A 141 13.17 6.61 -6.16
N GLU A 142 11.85 6.49 -6.17
CA GLU A 142 11.01 7.23 -7.11
C GLU A 142 10.88 8.70 -6.70
N MET A 143 10.80 8.99 -5.39
CA MET A 143 10.81 10.36 -4.88
C MET A 143 12.11 11.10 -5.22
N ILE A 144 13.27 10.43 -5.10
CA ILE A 144 14.57 10.97 -5.55
C ILE A 144 14.55 11.22 -7.06
N LYS A 145 14.17 10.21 -7.85
CA LYS A 145 14.14 10.28 -9.31
C LYS A 145 13.23 11.41 -9.84
N ARG A 146 12.13 11.70 -9.14
CA ARG A 146 11.20 12.78 -9.46
C ARG A 146 11.59 14.13 -8.86
N GLY A 147 12.72 14.20 -8.14
CA GLY A 147 13.19 15.44 -7.51
C GLY A 147 12.33 15.90 -6.33
N TRP A 148 11.49 15.03 -5.76
CA TRP A 148 10.68 15.36 -4.57
C TRP A 148 11.55 15.49 -3.31
N ILE A 149 12.67 14.77 -3.29
CA ILE A 149 13.71 14.83 -2.25
C ILE A 149 15.09 14.90 -2.93
N GLN A 150 16.01 15.67 -2.37
CA GLN A 150 17.33 15.91 -2.94
C GLN A 150 18.38 14.99 -2.30
N ALA A 151 18.56 13.79 -2.86
CA ALA A 151 19.58 12.84 -2.44
C ALA A 151 20.15 12.08 -3.64
N ASP A 152 21.42 11.72 -3.60
CA ASP A 152 22.08 11.01 -4.72
C ASP A 152 21.78 9.49 -4.70
N ASP A 153 21.81 8.85 -3.52
CA ASP A 153 21.49 7.44 -3.32
C ASP A 153 20.53 7.26 -2.13
N VAL A 154 19.62 6.28 -2.23
CA VAL A 154 18.73 5.85 -1.13
C VAL A 154 19.54 5.37 0.09
N ARG A 155 20.77 4.92 -0.11
CA ARG A 155 21.69 4.47 0.95
C ARG A 155 22.23 5.63 1.78
N ASP A 156 22.10 6.87 1.33
CA ASP A 156 22.49 8.07 2.10
C ASP A 156 21.40 8.39 3.14
N VAL A 157 21.21 7.45 4.06
CA VAL A 157 20.11 7.41 5.03
C VAL A 157 19.94 8.73 5.76
N SER A 158 21.03 9.38 6.19
CA SER A 158 20.97 10.64 6.92
C SER A 158 20.48 11.81 6.06
N VAL A 159 20.86 11.83 4.77
CA VAL A 159 20.41 12.85 3.81
C VAL A 159 18.94 12.62 3.46
N VAL A 160 18.57 11.37 3.15
CA VAL A 160 17.18 10.97 2.89
C VAL A 160 16.28 11.29 4.08
N GLU A 161 16.70 10.97 5.32
CA GLU A 161 15.94 11.31 6.53
C GLU A 161 15.74 12.83 6.66
N ALA A 162 16.78 13.63 6.45
CA ALA A 162 16.68 15.10 6.52
C ALA A 162 15.75 15.67 5.44
N GLU A 163 15.86 15.19 4.21
CA GLU A 163 15.00 15.61 3.10
C GLU A 163 13.56 15.16 3.28
N LEU A 164 13.29 13.99 3.88
CA LEU A 164 11.93 13.57 4.21
C LEU A 164 11.31 14.43 5.32
N ILE A 165 12.09 14.78 6.34
CA ILE A 165 11.67 15.70 7.41
C ILE A 165 11.29 17.06 6.79
N LYS A 166 12.14 17.58 5.89
CA LYS A 166 11.86 18.80 5.12
C LYS A 166 10.61 18.64 4.25
N PHE A 167 10.53 17.54 3.50
CA PHE A 167 9.44 17.25 2.57
C PHE A 167 8.09 17.23 3.27
N PHE A 168 7.97 16.58 4.43
CA PHE A 168 6.72 16.51 5.20
C PHE A 168 6.51 17.69 6.17
N GLY A 169 7.49 18.59 6.31
CA GLY A 169 7.43 19.73 7.23
C GLY A 169 7.33 19.33 8.71
N VAL A 170 7.95 18.21 9.10
CA VAL A 170 7.94 17.70 10.49
C VAL A 170 9.26 18.01 11.19
N ASN A 171 9.35 17.79 12.51
CA ASN A 171 10.60 18.02 13.26
C ASN A 171 11.47 16.75 13.39
N SER A 172 10.89 15.57 13.14
CA SER A 172 11.55 14.29 13.34
C SER A 172 11.02 13.20 12.41
N SER A 173 11.83 12.19 12.14
CA SER A 173 11.44 11.02 11.33
C SER A 173 10.33 10.19 11.99
N GLU A 174 10.28 10.21 13.31
CA GLU A 174 9.30 9.51 14.14
C GLU A 174 7.89 10.07 13.93
N GLU A 175 7.77 11.40 13.76
CA GLU A 175 6.50 12.06 13.44
C GLU A 175 5.91 11.57 12.11
N ILE A 176 6.74 11.27 11.10
CA ILE A 176 6.29 10.79 9.78
C ILE A 176 5.45 9.51 9.91
N GLN A 177 5.84 8.58 10.78
CA GLN A 177 5.08 7.34 11.01
C GLN A 177 3.75 7.58 11.73
N VAL A 178 3.70 8.63 12.54
CA VAL A 178 2.49 9.00 13.27
C VAL A 178 1.54 9.78 12.37
N LEU A 179 1.99 10.41 11.28
CA LEU A 179 1.11 11.18 10.38
C LEU A 179 -0.12 10.37 9.94
N PRO A 180 -0.03 9.14 9.41
CA PRO A 180 -1.22 8.33 9.09
C PRO A 180 -2.12 8.05 10.29
N HIS A 181 -1.55 7.90 11.49
CA HIS A 181 -2.28 7.58 12.72
C HIS A 181 -2.93 8.81 13.37
N ALA A 182 -2.29 9.97 13.32
CA ALA A 182 -2.85 11.25 13.73
C ALA A 182 -4.01 11.63 12.83
N ALA A 183 -3.83 11.41 11.53
CA ALA A 183 -4.85 11.57 10.50
C ALA A 183 -6.08 10.65 10.76
N LYS A 184 -5.86 9.42 11.27
CA LYS A 184 -6.93 8.51 11.73
C LYS A 184 -7.67 8.99 12.99
N LYS A 185 -7.03 9.73 13.90
CA LYS A 185 -7.64 10.18 15.17
C LYS A 185 -8.55 11.40 15.01
N THR A 186 -8.40 12.18 13.95
CA THR A 186 -9.23 13.34 13.65
C THR A 186 -10.49 13.01 12.83
N ASP A 187 -10.91 11.74 12.73
CA ASP A 187 -11.99 11.22 11.85
C ASP A 187 -11.83 11.54 10.36
N ALA A 188 -10.74 12.21 9.97
CA ALA A 188 -10.65 12.90 8.69
C ALA A 188 -9.75 12.17 7.66
N PHE A 189 -9.09 11.07 8.05
CA PHE A 189 -8.23 10.27 7.17
C PHE A 189 -8.13 8.80 7.60
N SER A 190 -9.25 8.16 7.95
CA SER A 190 -9.25 6.73 8.23
C SER A 190 -8.82 5.96 6.97
N ASP A 191 -7.54 5.56 6.95
CA ASP A 191 -6.90 4.62 5.98
C ASP A 191 -6.01 5.20 4.87
N VAL A 192 -5.48 6.42 5.03
CA VAL A 192 -4.45 6.94 4.11
C VAL A 192 -3.09 6.28 4.34
N THR A 193 -2.51 5.72 3.27
CA THR A 193 -1.15 5.14 3.29
C THR A 193 -0.08 6.23 3.25
N LEU A 194 1.14 5.92 3.70
CA LEU A 194 2.27 6.88 3.63
C LEU A 194 2.55 7.36 2.20
N VAL A 195 2.40 6.49 1.20
CA VAL A 195 2.57 6.86 -0.22
C VAL A 195 1.51 7.86 -0.67
N GLN A 196 0.25 7.66 -0.28
CA GLN A 196 -0.83 8.59 -0.60
C GLN A 196 -0.63 9.94 0.08
N LEU A 197 -0.18 9.92 1.35
CA LEU A 197 0.16 11.13 2.08
C LEU A 197 1.31 11.90 1.41
N ALA A 198 2.35 11.20 0.93
CA ALA A 198 3.44 11.83 0.20
C ALA A 198 2.94 12.53 -1.07
N TRP A 199 2.07 11.88 -1.83
CA TRP A 199 1.46 12.47 -3.02
C TRP A 199 0.61 13.71 -2.68
N LEU A 200 -0.22 13.64 -1.64
CA LEU A 200 -1.00 14.79 -1.15
C LEU A 200 -0.10 15.95 -0.72
N HIS A 201 1.00 15.65 -0.03
CA HIS A 201 1.94 16.68 0.39
C HIS A 201 2.56 17.37 -0.82
N ARG A 202 2.96 16.62 -1.86
CA ARG A 202 3.47 17.19 -3.11
C ARG A 202 2.43 18.10 -3.78
N VAL A 203 1.18 17.66 -3.89
CA VAL A 203 0.06 18.47 -4.41
C VAL A 203 -0.11 19.76 -3.61
N ARG A 204 -0.08 19.67 -2.28
CA ARG A 204 -0.19 20.83 -1.38
C ARG A 204 0.97 21.82 -1.57
N THR A 205 2.21 21.33 -1.64
CA THR A 205 3.40 22.18 -1.84
C THR A 205 3.30 22.93 -3.17
N ILE A 206 3.08 22.22 -4.28
CA ILE A 206 2.98 22.84 -5.61
C ILE A 206 1.85 23.87 -5.65
N SER A 207 0.67 23.50 -5.13
CA SER A 207 -0.48 24.40 -5.14
C SER A 207 -0.29 25.63 -4.25
N SER A 208 0.48 25.54 -3.16
CA SER A 208 0.74 26.70 -2.29
C SER A 208 1.47 27.85 -2.98
N GLU A 209 2.22 27.55 -4.06
CA GLU A 209 2.97 28.54 -4.85
C GLU A 209 2.16 29.10 -6.02
N MET A 210 0.97 28.54 -6.28
CA MET A 210 0.12 29.00 -7.36
C MET A 210 -0.57 30.31 -7.03
N LEU A 211 -0.37 31.28 -7.92
CA LEU A 211 -1.11 32.55 -7.93
C LEU A 211 -2.40 32.38 -8.75
N VAL A 212 -3.53 32.33 -8.05
CA VAL A 212 -4.88 32.36 -8.64
C VAL A 212 -5.71 33.47 -7.99
N PRO A 213 -6.73 34.01 -8.68
CA PRO A 213 -7.74 34.88 -8.09
C PRO A 213 -8.39 34.31 -6.82
N LYS A 214 -9.11 35.16 -6.08
CA LYS A 214 -9.87 34.73 -4.90
C LYS A 214 -10.98 33.75 -5.29
N TYR A 215 -11.13 32.68 -4.50
CA TYR A 215 -12.20 31.72 -4.69
C TYR A 215 -13.58 32.36 -4.60
N SER A 216 -14.46 31.99 -5.53
CA SER A 216 -15.87 32.38 -5.54
C SER A 216 -16.76 31.16 -5.72
N PRO A 217 -17.54 30.74 -4.70
CA PRO A 217 -18.51 29.66 -4.86
C PRO A 217 -19.50 29.91 -6.01
N ALA A 218 -19.88 31.17 -6.23
CA ALA A 218 -20.79 31.56 -7.29
C ALA A 218 -20.20 31.33 -8.71
N SER A 219 -18.88 31.47 -8.87
CA SER A 219 -18.22 31.27 -10.17
C SER A 219 -18.10 29.79 -10.53
N VAL A 220 -18.08 28.86 -9.56
CA VAL A 220 -17.97 27.42 -9.82
C VAL A 220 -19.13 26.89 -10.68
N LYS A 221 -20.35 27.39 -10.46
CA LYS A 221 -21.51 27.01 -11.30
C LYS A 221 -21.33 27.44 -12.76
N SER A 222 -20.78 28.63 -12.98
CA SER A 222 -20.43 29.11 -14.32
C SER A 222 -19.31 28.27 -14.93
N ALA A 223 -18.30 27.90 -14.13
CA ALA A 223 -17.22 27.02 -14.55
C ALA A 223 -17.75 25.68 -15.04
N ILE A 224 -18.62 25.01 -14.29
CA ILE A 224 -19.24 23.74 -14.68
C ILE A 224 -20.00 23.87 -16.00
N ALA A 225 -20.73 24.97 -16.21
CA ALA A 225 -21.41 25.23 -17.46
C ALA A 225 -20.41 25.38 -18.64
N GLN A 226 -19.29 26.08 -18.44
CA GLN A 226 -18.23 26.22 -19.44
C GLN A 226 -17.51 24.88 -19.70
N LEU A 227 -17.22 24.10 -18.67
CA LEU A 227 -16.62 22.77 -18.80
C LEU A 227 -17.51 21.84 -19.65
N LYS A 228 -18.84 21.94 -19.49
CA LYS A 228 -19.78 21.16 -20.28
C LYS A 228 -19.72 21.48 -21.78
N THR A 229 -19.39 22.72 -22.18
CA THR A 229 -19.33 23.09 -23.61
C THR A 229 -18.08 22.57 -24.32
N ILE A 230 -17.01 22.31 -23.57
CA ILE A 230 -15.73 21.79 -24.11
C ILE A 230 -15.61 20.26 -24.02
N MET A 231 -16.48 19.61 -23.26
CA MET A 231 -16.53 18.16 -23.07
C MET A 231 -16.56 17.32 -24.36
N PRO A 232 -17.19 17.76 -25.49
CA PRO A 232 -17.17 17.00 -26.74
C PRO A 232 -15.79 16.81 -27.38
N SER A 233 -14.82 17.67 -27.09
CA SER A 233 -13.54 17.71 -27.80
C SER A 233 -12.36 17.46 -26.83
N PRO A 234 -11.62 16.35 -26.94
CA PRO A 234 -10.49 16.04 -26.07
C PRO A 234 -9.41 17.15 -26.03
N GLU A 235 -9.16 17.80 -27.15
CA GLU A 235 -8.16 18.87 -27.29
C GLU A 235 -8.49 20.08 -26.43
N GLU A 236 -9.77 20.31 -26.17
CA GLU A 236 -10.27 21.46 -25.43
C GLU A 236 -10.13 21.29 -23.91
N THR A 237 -9.73 20.10 -23.43
CA THR A 237 -9.33 19.88 -22.03
C THR A 237 -8.18 20.80 -21.60
N ARG A 238 -7.38 21.32 -22.54
CA ARG A 238 -6.38 22.38 -22.32
C ARG A 238 -6.95 23.69 -21.73
N LYS A 239 -8.28 23.87 -21.78
CA LYS A 239 -8.94 25.05 -21.20
C LYS A 239 -9.29 24.86 -19.73
N VAL A 240 -9.30 23.62 -19.23
CA VAL A 240 -9.70 23.28 -17.85
C VAL A 240 -8.89 24.05 -16.81
N PRO A 241 -7.53 24.08 -16.86
CA PRO A 241 -6.75 24.75 -15.83
C PRO A 241 -7.11 26.25 -15.71
N ARG A 242 -7.29 26.92 -16.86
CA ARG A 242 -7.69 28.33 -16.91
C ARG A 242 -9.08 28.54 -16.33
N ILE A 243 -10.08 27.75 -16.72
CA ILE A 243 -11.47 27.87 -16.25
C ILE A 243 -11.53 27.72 -14.72
N LEU A 244 -10.76 26.78 -14.15
CA LEU A 244 -10.68 26.59 -12.70
C LEU A 244 -9.93 27.72 -12.00
N ALA A 245 -8.80 28.17 -12.57
CA ALA A 245 -8.03 29.29 -12.03
C ALA A 245 -8.86 30.58 -11.97
N GLU A 246 -9.67 30.88 -12.99
CA GLU A 246 -10.59 32.03 -13.00
C GLU A 246 -11.63 31.98 -11.86
N CYS A 247 -11.90 30.79 -11.31
CA CYS A 247 -12.75 30.60 -10.14
C CYS A 247 -12.01 30.62 -8.80
N GLY A 248 -10.70 30.82 -8.82
CA GLY A 248 -9.82 30.71 -7.65
C GLY A 248 -9.57 29.28 -7.17
N ILE A 249 -9.78 28.29 -8.04
CA ILE A 249 -9.45 26.88 -7.77
C ILE A 249 -8.08 26.58 -8.35
N ARG A 250 -7.18 26.07 -7.51
CA ARG A 250 -5.83 25.65 -7.94
C ARG A 250 -5.91 24.24 -8.50
N PHE A 251 -5.62 24.09 -9.78
CA PHE A 251 -5.63 22.80 -10.46
C PHE A 251 -4.21 22.35 -10.75
N VAL A 252 -3.83 21.19 -10.23
CA VAL A 252 -2.50 20.59 -10.44
C VAL A 252 -2.64 19.15 -10.90
N ILE A 253 -1.70 18.72 -11.73
CA ILE A 253 -1.58 17.33 -12.15
C ILE A 253 -0.29 16.78 -11.58
N VAL A 254 -0.39 15.75 -10.75
CA VAL A 254 0.79 15.10 -10.14
C VAL A 254 0.72 13.62 -10.44
N GLU A 255 1.67 13.09 -11.22
CA GLU A 255 1.72 11.66 -11.55
C GLU A 255 1.67 10.82 -10.26
N CYS A 256 0.80 9.81 -10.27
CA CYS A 256 0.64 8.91 -9.12
C CYS A 256 1.99 8.26 -8.75
N LEU A 257 2.27 8.17 -7.46
CA LEU A 257 3.37 7.31 -6.98
C LEU A 257 2.98 5.83 -7.14
N PRO A 258 3.95 4.92 -7.36
CA PRO A 258 3.69 3.49 -7.40
C PRO A 258 2.88 3.04 -6.17
N SER A 259 1.85 2.22 -6.40
CA SER A 259 0.96 1.68 -5.36
C SER A 259 0.05 2.66 -4.62
N ALA A 260 0.11 3.98 -4.87
CA ALA A 260 -0.78 4.94 -4.21
C ALA A 260 -2.24 4.82 -4.66
N LYS A 261 -2.46 4.39 -5.92
CA LYS A 261 -3.77 4.15 -6.53
C LYS A 261 -4.74 5.34 -6.43
N ILE A 262 -4.23 6.57 -6.46
CA ILE A 262 -5.04 7.80 -6.41
C ILE A 262 -5.49 8.17 -7.82
N ASP A 263 -6.74 8.62 -7.98
CA ASP A 263 -7.24 9.24 -9.21
C ASP A 263 -7.33 10.77 -9.08
N GLY A 264 -7.84 11.24 -7.94
CA GLY A 264 -7.97 12.65 -7.61
C GLY A 264 -7.90 12.93 -6.11
N ALA A 265 -7.75 14.21 -5.77
CA ALA A 265 -7.91 14.70 -4.41
C ALA A 265 -8.44 16.14 -4.38
N CYS A 266 -9.25 16.42 -3.37
CA CYS A 266 -9.73 17.73 -3.02
C CYS A 266 -9.19 18.12 -1.64
N LEU A 267 -8.44 19.21 -1.58
CA LEU A 267 -7.91 19.75 -0.32
C LEU A 267 -7.94 21.27 -0.32
N TRP A 268 -7.83 21.86 0.86
CA TRP A 268 -7.81 23.30 1.02
C TRP A 268 -6.50 23.73 1.69
N LEU A 269 -5.89 24.80 1.16
CA LEU A 269 -4.72 25.42 1.80
C LEU A 269 -5.14 26.23 3.04
N ASP A 270 -6.29 26.90 2.90
CA ASP A 270 -7.02 27.68 3.89
C ASP A 270 -8.51 27.67 3.51
N ASP A 271 -9.40 28.26 4.33
CA ASP A 271 -10.87 28.27 4.11
C ASP A 271 -11.37 28.84 2.77
N ARG A 272 -10.50 29.50 2.00
CA ARG A 272 -10.81 30.20 0.75
C ARG A 272 -9.89 29.80 -0.41
N SER A 273 -9.04 28.79 -0.22
CA SER A 273 -8.04 28.37 -1.20
C SER A 273 -8.20 26.88 -1.53
N PRO A 274 -9.20 26.51 -2.34
CA PRO A 274 -9.41 25.13 -2.77
C PRO A 274 -8.36 24.70 -3.79
N VAL A 275 -8.02 23.41 -3.73
CA VAL A 275 -7.05 22.74 -4.59
C VAL A 275 -7.67 21.43 -5.08
N ILE A 276 -7.56 21.21 -6.39
CA ILE A 276 -7.87 19.93 -7.03
C ILE A 276 -6.56 19.37 -7.58
N GLY A 277 -6.14 18.22 -7.05
CA GLY A 277 -5.04 17.44 -7.58
C GLY A 277 -5.58 16.26 -8.38
N MET A 278 -5.09 16.05 -9.60
CA MET A 278 -5.43 14.87 -10.40
C MET A 278 -4.18 14.06 -10.74
N SER A 279 -4.27 12.74 -10.67
CA SER A 279 -3.13 11.87 -10.95
C SER A 279 -3.00 11.45 -12.41
N LEU A 280 -4.12 11.52 -13.15
CA LEU A 280 -4.28 10.93 -14.49
C LEU A 280 -3.79 9.47 -14.58
N ARG A 281 -3.92 8.70 -13.49
CA ARG A 281 -3.61 7.26 -13.45
C ARG A 281 -4.27 6.53 -14.61
N HIS A 282 -5.52 6.88 -14.90
CA HIS A 282 -6.22 6.48 -16.11
C HIS A 282 -6.32 7.68 -17.07
N ASP A 283 -5.37 7.75 -18.00
CA ASP A 283 -5.33 8.74 -19.09
C ASP A 283 -6.42 8.43 -20.14
N ARG A 284 -7.67 8.69 -19.77
CA ARG A 284 -8.87 8.48 -20.61
C ARG A 284 -9.84 9.63 -20.39
N ILE A 285 -10.50 10.07 -21.46
CA ILE A 285 -11.45 11.19 -21.41
C ILE A 285 -12.63 10.97 -20.46
N ASP A 286 -13.15 9.74 -20.37
CA ASP A 286 -14.24 9.41 -19.45
C ASP A 286 -13.82 9.58 -17.99
N ASN A 287 -12.66 9.00 -17.63
CA ASN A 287 -12.11 9.07 -16.29
C ASN A 287 -11.74 10.51 -15.90
N PHE A 288 -11.12 11.25 -16.82
CA PHE A 288 -10.74 12.64 -16.59
C PHE A 288 -11.95 13.50 -16.20
N TRP A 289 -13.03 13.46 -16.98
CA TRP A 289 -14.22 14.26 -16.70
C TRP A 289 -14.96 13.80 -15.45
N PHE A 290 -14.98 12.49 -15.20
CA PHE A 290 -15.58 11.93 -13.99
C PHE A 290 -14.84 12.43 -12.74
N VAL A 291 -13.52 12.20 -12.65
CA VAL A 291 -12.69 12.61 -11.51
C VAL A 291 -12.76 14.12 -11.33
N LEU A 292 -12.56 14.90 -12.39
CA LEU A 292 -12.60 16.37 -12.29
C LEU A 292 -13.92 16.87 -11.71
N ARG A 293 -15.05 16.32 -12.16
CA ARG A 293 -16.36 16.72 -11.66
C ARG A 293 -16.60 16.22 -10.23
N HIS A 294 -16.11 15.03 -9.89
CA HIS A 294 -16.16 14.47 -8.54
C HIS A 294 -15.45 15.43 -7.56
N GLU A 295 -14.20 15.79 -7.84
CA GLU A 295 -13.44 16.73 -6.99
C GLU A 295 -14.08 18.12 -6.92
N LEU A 296 -14.68 18.59 -8.02
CA LEU A 296 -15.44 19.84 -8.01
C LEU A 296 -16.68 19.78 -7.09
N GLU A 297 -17.32 18.61 -6.94
CA GLU A 297 -18.42 18.48 -5.98
C GLU A 297 -17.93 18.62 -4.55
N HIS A 298 -16.78 18.01 -4.21
CA HIS A 298 -16.15 18.20 -2.91
C HIS A 298 -15.84 19.68 -2.63
N VAL A 299 -15.34 20.42 -3.63
CA VAL A 299 -15.13 21.88 -3.51
C VAL A 299 -16.45 22.63 -3.28
N ILE A 300 -17.53 22.28 -3.99
CA ILE A 300 -18.85 22.91 -3.84
C ILE A 300 -19.43 22.67 -2.44
N CYS A 301 -19.35 21.43 -1.96
CA CYS A 301 -19.83 21.03 -0.64
C CYS A 301 -18.92 21.50 0.50
N GLY A 302 -17.73 22.03 0.18
CA GLY A 302 -16.75 22.47 1.18
C GLY A 302 -16.07 21.30 1.90
N HIS A 303 -16.14 20.10 1.34
CA HIS A 303 -15.33 18.96 1.77
C HIS A 303 -13.84 19.28 1.52
N GLY A 304 -12.93 18.61 2.20
CA GLY A 304 -11.49 18.90 2.06
C GLY A 304 -10.94 19.99 3.00
N LYS A 305 -11.81 20.73 3.70
CA LYS A 305 -11.43 21.85 4.58
C LYS A 305 -10.83 21.40 5.91
N ALA A 306 -11.48 20.43 6.57
CA ALA A 306 -10.98 19.85 7.81
C ALA A 306 -9.82 18.88 7.53
N ALA A 307 -9.95 18.07 6.48
CA ALA A 307 -8.87 17.26 5.92
C ALA A 307 -9.08 17.03 4.42
N PRO A 308 -8.00 16.86 3.65
CA PRO A 308 -8.01 16.35 2.29
C PRO A 308 -8.92 15.13 2.09
N ILE A 309 -9.72 15.18 1.03
CA ILE A 309 -10.43 14.02 0.49
C ILE A 309 -9.56 13.37 -0.58
N LEU A 310 -9.49 12.04 -0.54
CA LEU A 310 -8.71 11.22 -1.48
C LEU A 310 -9.61 10.23 -2.18
N ASP A 311 -9.65 10.33 -3.51
CA ASP A 311 -10.31 9.34 -4.33
C ASP A 311 -9.30 8.27 -4.78
N SER A 312 -9.45 7.06 -4.22
CA SER A 312 -8.52 5.95 -4.42
C SER A 312 -9.13 4.71 -5.08
N ASN A 313 -10.44 4.69 -5.37
CA ASN A 313 -11.14 3.49 -5.85
C ASN A 313 -12.33 3.80 -6.79
N LEU A 314 -12.06 4.38 -7.96
CA LEU A 314 -13.10 4.61 -8.98
C LEU A 314 -13.43 3.39 -9.88
N GLU A 315 -12.62 2.32 -9.89
CA GLU A 315 -12.91 1.10 -10.68
C GLU A 315 -12.74 -0.20 -9.85
N GLY A 316 -13.77 -1.08 -9.86
CA GLY A 316 -13.76 -2.43 -9.25
C GLY A 316 -15.07 -2.81 -8.52
N GLU A 317 -15.18 -4.03 -7.98
CA GLU A 317 -16.36 -4.56 -7.25
C GLU A 317 -16.81 -3.74 -6.02
N ARG A 318 -16.06 -2.69 -5.65
CA ARG A 318 -16.37 -1.75 -4.56
C ARG A 318 -16.54 -0.30 -5.03
N ALA A 319 -16.47 -0.05 -6.34
CA ALA A 319 -16.84 1.24 -6.91
C ALA A 319 -18.37 1.37 -6.88
N GLY A 320 -18.89 2.00 -5.83
CA GLY A 320 -20.26 2.51 -5.77
C GLY A 320 -21.35 1.50 -5.42
N SER A 321 -22.14 1.83 -4.38
CA SER A 321 -23.41 1.19 -3.92
C SER A 321 -23.31 0.11 -2.83
N GLY A 322 -22.30 0.12 -1.97
CA GLY A 322 -22.34 -0.64 -0.70
C GLY A 322 -22.79 0.24 0.47
N ASP A 323 -23.47 -0.32 1.48
CA ASP A 323 -23.94 0.37 2.71
C ASP A 323 -22.82 1.04 3.57
N GLY A 324 -21.57 1.03 3.11
CA GLY A 324 -20.39 1.56 3.83
C GLY A 324 -19.67 2.73 3.14
N ILE A 325 -20.21 3.30 2.06
CA ILE A 325 -19.63 4.48 1.40
C ILE A 325 -20.11 5.75 2.12
N PRO A 326 -19.21 6.67 2.52
CA PRO A 326 -19.62 7.95 3.10
C PRO A 326 -20.59 8.72 2.21
N GLU A 327 -21.53 9.44 2.81
CA GLU A 327 -22.53 10.21 2.04
C GLU A 327 -21.87 11.25 1.12
N GLU A 328 -20.77 11.84 1.56
CA GLU A 328 -19.97 12.82 0.80
C GLU A 328 -19.50 12.24 -0.55
N GLU A 329 -18.95 11.03 -0.53
CA GLU A 329 -18.51 10.27 -1.71
C GLU A 329 -19.67 9.89 -2.61
N ARG A 330 -20.82 9.53 -2.02
CA ARG A 330 -22.03 9.18 -2.79
C ARG A 330 -22.55 10.38 -3.57
N VAL A 331 -22.58 11.57 -2.96
CA VAL A 331 -23.00 12.82 -3.59
C VAL A 331 -22.04 13.21 -4.73
N ALA A 332 -20.72 13.14 -4.48
CA ALA A 332 -19.71 13.45 -5.48
C ALA A 332 -19.75 12.50 -6.69
N ASN A 333 -19.88 11.19 -6.46
CA ASN A 333 -20.02 10.19 -7.51
C ASN A 333 -21.29 10.38 -8.35
N LEU A 334 -22.42 10.68 -7.70
CA LEU A 334 -23.67 10.97 -8.41
C LEU A 334 -23.50 12.22 -9.28
N ALA A 335 -22.93 13.30 -8.74
CA ALA A 335 -22.70 14.54 -9.45
C ALA A 335 -21.76 14.37 -10.67
N ALA A 336 -20.70 13.57 -10.53
CA ALA A 336 -19.79 13.20 -11.60
C ALA A 336 -20.48 12.39 -12.71
N SER A 337 -21.25 11.37 -12.33
CA SER A 337 -21.98 10.53 -13.26
C SER A 337 -23.02 11.32 -14.07
N GLU A 338 -23.82 12.16 -13.40
CA GLU A 338 -24.86 13.01 -14.01
C GLU A 338 -24.27 14.06 -14.96
N PHE A 339 -23.08 14.59 -14.64
CA PHE A 339 -22.39 15.55 -15.49
C PHE A 339 -21.91 14.93 -16.79
N CYS A 340 -21.36 13.70 -16.73
CA CYS A 340 -20.87 12.98 -17.90
C CYS A 340 -22.00 12.61 -18.87
N VAL A 341 -23.01 11.92 -18.36
CA VAL A 341 -24.24 11.57 -19.08
C VAL A 341 -25.35 11.50 -18.05
N SER A 342 -26.45 12.22 -18.25
CA SER A 342 -27.51 12.18 -17.24
C SER A 342 -28.06 10.77 -17.08
N GLN A 343 -28.33 10.36 -15.84
CA GLN A 343 -28.67 8.96 -15.54
C GLN A 343 -29.95 8.57 -16.27
N LYS A 344 -30.94 9.46 -16.33
CA LYS A 344 -32.18 9.29 -17.11
C LYS A 344 -31.94 9.01 -18.60
N LEU A 345 -31.02 9.76 -19.24
CA LEU A 345 -30.73 9.57 -20.66
C LEU A 345 -29.96 8.26 -20.88
N MET A 346 -29.04 7.92 -19.97
CA MET A 346 -28.28 6.68 -20.02
C MET A 346 -29.18 5.46 -19.82
N ASP A 347 -30.08 5.49 -18.84
CA ASP A 347 -31.08 4.45 -18.58
C ASP A 347 -31.97 4.23 -19.81
N GLY A 348 -32.47 5.31 -20.41
CA GLY A 348 -33.29 5.25 -21.62
C GLY A 348 -32.51 4.76 -22.85
N PHE A 349 -31.20 5.01 -22.93
CA PHE A 349 -30.35 4.44 -23.98
C PHE A 349 -30.16 2.93 -23.78
N ILE A 350 -29.82 2.50 -22.56
CA ILE A 350 -29.64 1.08 -22.21
C ILE A 350 -30.92 0.29 -22.44
N ALA A 351 -32.06 0.78 -21.94
CA ALA A 351 -33.35 0.09 -22.10
C ALA A 351 -33.74 -0.13 -23.57
N ARG A 352 -33.34 0.76 -24.49
CA ARG A 352 -33.65 0.65 -25.92
C ARG A 352 -32.67 -0.20 -26.71
N LYS A 353 -31.43 -0.34 -26.24
CA LYS A 353 -30.32 -0.93 -27.01
C LYS A 353 -29.77 -2.22 -26.41
N ALA A 354 -29.98 -2.48 -25.13
CA ALA A 354 -29.52 -3.71 -24.50
C ALA A 354 -30.13 -4.96 -25.15
N PRO A 355 -29.38 -6.07 -25.21
CA PRO A 355 -28.00 -6.25 -24.75
C PRO A 355 -26.92 -5.85 -25.78
N TYR A 356 -27.33 -5.46 -27.00
CA TYR A 356 -26.42 -5.21 -28.13
C TYR A 356 -26.28 -3.72 -28.46
N PHE A 357 -25.12 -3.17 -28.14
CA PHE A 357 -24.81 -1.77 -28.37
C PHE A 357 -23.99 -1.63 -29.65
N ALA A 358 -24.59 -1.10 -30.72
CA ALA A 358 -23.86 -0.81 -31.95
C ALA A 358 -23.07 0.50 -31.80
N GLU A 359 -21.86 0.56 -32.33
CA GLU A 359 -21.01 1.77 -32.28
C GLU A 359 -21.72 3.01 -32.84
N ARG A 360 -22.42 2.86 -33.97
CA ARG A 360 -23.22 3.94 -34.57
C ARG A 360 -24.25 4.56 -33.61
N ASP A 361 -24.80 3.76 -32.70
CA ASP A 361 -25.80 4.22 -31.74
C ASP A 361 -25.16 5.04 -30.62
N ILE A 362 -23.94 4.68 -30.22
CA ILE A 362 -23.13 5.44 -29.26
C ILE A 362 -22.74 6.79 -29.86
N LEU A 363 -22.22 6.79 -31.09
CA LEU A 363 -21.85 8.01 -31.81
C LEU A 363 -23.07 8.93 -32.02
N GLY A 364 -24.20 8.37 -32.43
CA GLY A 364 -25.46 9.09 -32.59
C GLY A 364 -25.93 9.71 -31.28
N PHE A 365 -25.93 8.93 -30.20
CA PHE A 365 -26.34 9.40 -28.88
C PHE A 365 -25.43 10.50 -28.34
N ALA A 366 -24.10 10.33 -28.46
CA ALA A 366 -23.10 11.32 -28.08
C ALA A 366 -23.36 12.68 -28.77
N LYS A 367 -23.60 12.63 -30.09
CA LYS A 367 -23.92 13.80 -30.89
C LYS A 367 -25.23 14.47 -30.47
N THR A 368 -26.28 13.69 -30.15
CA THR A 368 -27.57 14.22 -29.73
C THR A 368 -27.48 14.99 -28.41
N ILE A 369 -26.69 14.50 -27.44
CA ILE A 369 -26.60 15.11 -26.11
C ILE A 369 -25.41 16.07 -25.96
N GLY A 370 -24.56 16.18 -26.98
CA GLY A 370 -23.43 17.08 -27.01
C GLY A 370 -22.32 16.69 -26.03
N VAL A 371 -21.90 15.42 -26.04
CA VAL A 371 -20.76 14.91 -25.25
C VAL A 371 -19.83 14.06 -26.11
N HIS A 372 -18.60 13.82 -25.66
CA HIS A 372 -17.69 12.92 -26.35
C HIS A 372 -18.16 11.44 -26.22
N PRO A 373 -18.09 10.61 -27.28
CA PRO A 373 -18.51 9.20 -27.24
C PRO A 373 -17.85 8.38 -26.12
N GLY A 374 -16.63 8.74 -25.74
CA GLY A 374 -15.89 8.12 -24.64
C GLY A 374 -16.62 8.18 -23.29
N LEU A 375 -17.37 9.25 -23.01
CA LEU A 375 -18.13 9.37 -21.75
C LEU A 375 -19.29 8.38 -21.68
N ILE A 376 -19.97 8.16 -22.80
CA ILE A 376 -21.01 7.12 -22.91
C ILE A 376 -20.37 5.74 -22.80
N ALA A 377 -19.23 5.53 -23.46
CA ALA A 377 -18.50 4.27 -23.36
C ALA A 377 -18.12 3.96 -21.90
N GLY A 378 -17.55 4.91 -21.15
CA GLY A 378 -17.20 4.74 -19.75
C GLY A 378 -18.40 4.40 -18.87
N GLN A 379 -19.50 5.16 -18.98
CA GLN A 379 -20.76 4.88 -18.27
C GLN A 379 -21.33 3.49 -18.62
N LEU A 380 -21.25 3.09 -19.89
CA LEU A 380 -21.74 1.79 -20.34
C LEU A 380 -20.88 0.65 -19.80
N GLN A 381 -19.55 0.78 -19.83
CA GLN A 381 -18.62 -0.20 -19.28
C GLN A 381 -18.89 -0.43 -17.79
N TYR A 382 -19.01 0.65 -17.01
CA TYR A 382 -19.33 0.59 -15.58
C TYR A 382 -20.67 -0.10 -15.32
N ARG A 383 -21.76 0.36 -15.96
CA ARG A 383 -23.12 -0.16 -15.73
C ARG A 383 -23.33 -1.59 -16.21
N THR A 384 -22.53 -2.07 -17.15
CA THR A 384 -22.63 -3.45 -17.67
C THR A 384 -21.52 -4.37 -17.15
N ASN A 385 -20.56 -3.84 -16.36
CA ASN A 385 -19.35 -4.53 -15.92
C ASN A 385 -18.54 -5.13 -17.10
N ARG A 386 -18.44 -4.40 -18.21
CA ARG A 386 -17.81 -4.84 -19.47
C ARG A 386 -16.78 -3.84 -19.98
N TYR A 387 -15.66 -3.74 -19.26
CA TYR A 387 -14.54 -2.82 -19.54
C TYR A 387 -13.73 -3.14 -20.82
N ASP A 388 -14.06 -4.24 -21.50
CA ASP A 388 -13.51 -4.64 -22.79
C ASP A 388 -14.12 -3.86 -23.98
N ARG A 389 -15.30 -3.27 -23.82
CA ARG A 389 -16.09 -2.71 -24.93
C ARG A 389 -15.76 -1.26 -25.24
N PHE A 390 -15.78 -0.84 -26.51
CA PHE A 390 -15.67 0.57 -26.95
C PHE A 390 -14.39 1.30 -26.50
N ARG A 391 -13.30 0.56 -26.26
CA ARG A 391 -12.02 1.13 -25.84
C ARG A 391 -11.43 2.15 -26.82
N SER A 392 -11.77 2.03 -28.12
CA SER A 392 -11.38 2.98 -29.17
C SER A 392 -11.90 4.41 -28.92
N HIS A 393 -12.99 4.59 -28.16
CA HIS A 393 -13.52 5.91 -27.83
C HIS A 393 -12.95 6.49 -26.53
N LEU A 394 -12.17 5.71 -25.77
CA LEU A 394 -11.52 6.16 -24.54
C LEU A 394 -10.21 6.86 -24.87
N VAL A 395 -10.32 8.02 -25.53
CA VAL A 395 -9.19 8.81 -26.02
C VAL A 395 -8.37 9.35 -24.85
N LYS A 396 -7.05 9.35 -25.01
CA LYS A 396 -6.10 9.92 -24.06
C LYS A 396 -6.21 11.45 -24.03
N VAL A 397 -6.13 12.05 -22.85
CA VAL A 397 -6.30 13.50 -22.66
C VAL A 397 -5.07 14.19 -22.08
N ARG A 398 -4.14 13.44 -21.50
CA ARG A 398 -2.95 13.98 -20.84
C ARG A 398 -2.19 14.97 -21.73
N SER A 399 -1.90 14.59 -22.97
CA SER A 399 -1.16 15.44 -23.93
C SER A 399 -1.87 16.75 -24.27
N PHE A 400 -3.18 16.87 -24.02
CA PHE A 400 -3.94 18.08 -24.26
C PHE A 400 -4.01 18.96 -23.01
N VAL A 401 -4.21 18.37 -21.83
CA VAL A 401 -4.35 19.14 -20.58
C VAL A 401 -3.00 19.58 -20.00
N THR A 402 -1.97 18.75 -20.05
CA THR A 402 -0.68 19.01 -19.39
C THR A 402 0.03 20.29 -19.86
N PRO A 403 0.04 20.68 -21.15
CA PRO A 403 0.73 21.90 -21.58
C PRO A 403 0.16 23.20 -21.00
N SER A 404 -1.04 23.15 -20.42
CA SER A 404 -1.75 24.29 -19.85
C SER A 404 -1.92 24.22 -18.33
N ALA A 405 -1.50 23.12 -17.71
CA ALA A 405 -1.60 22.88 -16.28
C ALA A 405 -0.21 22.96 -15.63
N ILE A 406 -0.17 23.10 -14.31
CA ILE A 406 1.06 22.81 -13.56
C ILE A 406 1.13 21.31 -13.36
N VAL A 407 2.27 20.73 -13.75
CA VAL A 407 2.48 19.28 -13.84
C VAL A 407 3.73 18.89 -13.06
N ASP A 408 3.63 17.76 -12.35
CA ASP A 408 4.75 17.08 -11.72
C ASP A 408 4.66 15.58 -12.04
N GLY A 409 5.61 15.06 -12.82
CA GLY A 409 5.60 13.69 -13.32
C GLY A 409 5.87 13.58 -14.82
N TRP A 410 6.04 12.35 -15.31
CA TRP A 410 6.38 12.05 -16.71
C TRP A 410 7.64 12.73 -17.25
N GLY A 411 8.56 13.11 -16.35
CA GLY A 411 9.81 13.81 -16.67
C GLY A 411 9.77 15.31 -16.35
N ASP A 412 8.58 15.88 -16.14
CA ASP A 412 8.43 17.25 -15.66
C ASP A 412 8.55 17.29 -14.13
N ILE A 413 9.32 18.24 -13.60
CA ILE A 413 9.42 18.48 -12.15
C ILE A 413 8.82 19.86 -11.89
N ALA A 414 7.74 19.92 -11.11
CA ALA A 414 7.15 21.20 -10.77
C ALA A 414 8.13 22.00 -9.91
N PRO A 415 8.42 23.27 -10.26
CA PRO A 415 9.24 24.11 -9.42
C PRO A 415 8.52 24.32 -8.09
N VAL A 416 9.23 24.04 -7.00
CA VAL A 416 8.82 24.41 -5.66
C VAL A 416 9.95 25.23 -5.03
N GLY A 417 9.60 26.31 -4.34
CA GLY A 417 10.52 27.13 -3.57
C GLY A 417 11.21 26.28 -2.51
N VAL A 418 12.52 26.08 -2.68
CA VAL A 418 13.40 25.34 -1.76
C VAL A 418 13.69 26.13 -0.51
#